data_AF-A0A7L2UVK5-F1
#
_entry.id   AF-A0A7L2UVK5-F1
#
_cell.length_a   1.000
_cell.length_b   1.000
_cell.length_c   1.000
_cell.angle_alpha   90.00
_cell.angle_beta   90.00
_cell.angle_gamma   90.00
#
_symmetry.space_group_name_H-M   'P 1'
#
loop_
_entity.id
_entity.type
_entity.pdbx_description
1 polymer ?
#
loop_
_entity_poly.entity_id
_entity_poly.type
_entity_poly.pdbx_seq_one_letter_code
_entity_poly.pdbx_strand_id
1 'polypeptide(L)'
;LQKILILLHVTMCVVIGKTLMILFPNAMKRYILKQGEKSRMNENPKFSYENWGPTFFSFKYLLFVLKVKWKRLEDEAYEGRSAPNTPVVTFNGEVRHLFDFMQDNRPLILNFGSCT
;
A
#
# COMPACT_ATOMS: atom_id res chain seq x y z
N LEU A 1 -11.90 -15.83 5.34
CA LEU A 1 -12.16 -16.03 3.89
C LEU A 1 -11.47 -14.98 3.01
N GLN A 2 -11.76 -13.68 3.16
CA GLN A 2 -11.16 -12.60 2.34
C GLN A 2 -9.63 -12.63 2.30
N LYS A 3 -8.98 -12.83 3.45
CA LYS A 3 -7.52 -12.96 3.55
C LYS A 3 -6.96 -14.06 2.64
N ILE A 4 -7.60 -15.23 2.61
CA ILE A 4 -7.21 -16.38 1.78
C ILE A 4 -7.45 -16.08 0.29
N LEU A 5 -8.58 -15.46 -0.04
CA LEU A 5 -8.88 -15.06 -1.43
C LEU A 5 -7.85 -14.05 -1.97
N ILE A 6 -7.44 -13.08 -1.15
CA ILE A 6 -6.35 -12.14 -1.48
C ILE A 6 -5.04 -12.91 -1.69
N LEU A 7 -4.70 -13.84 -0.82
CA LEU A 7 -3.51 -14.66 -0.97
C LEU A 7 -3.51 -15.40 -2.33
N LEU A 8 -4.59 -16.10 -2.63
CA LEU A 8 -4.75 -16.85 -3.88
C LEU A 8 -4.65 -15.93 -5.09
N HIS A 9 -5.38 -14.81 -5.09
CA HIS A 9 -5.39 -13.85 -6.19
C HIS A 9 -4.01 -13.24 -6.45
N VAL A 10 -3.34 -12.73 -5.41
CA VAL A 10 -2.02 -12.10 -5.57
C VAL A 10 -0.99 -13.15 -5.99
N THR A 11 -1.06 -14.38 -5.48
CA THR A 11 -0.17 -15.47 -5.89
C THR A 11 -0.37 -15.81 -7.36
N MET A 12 -1.61 -15.94 -7.81
CA MET A 12 -1.94 -16.16 -9.23
C MET A 12 -1.39 -15.02 -10.11
N CYS A 13 -1.60 -13.77 -9.73
CA CYS A 13 -1.05 -12.61 -10.46
C CYS A 13 0.48 -12.63 -10.53
N VAL A 14 1.16 -13.05 -9.47
CA VAL A 14 2.63 -13.17 -9.43
C VAL A 14 3.13 -14.27 -10.36
N VAL A 15 2.49 -15.44 -10.36
CA VAL A 15 2.86 -16.53 -11.27
C VAL A 15 2.63 -16.12 -12.73
N ILE A 16 1.48 -15.53 -13.06
CA ILE A 16 1.18 -15.04 -14.41
C ILE A 16 2.16 -13.93 -14.82
N GLY A 17 2.41 -12.95 -13.96
CA GLY A 17 3.35 -11.87 -14.26
C GLY A 17 4.76 -12.39 -14.50
N LYS A 18 5.22 -13.32 -13.67
CA LYS A 18 6.56 -13.92 -13.79
C LYS A 18 6.72 -14.78 -15.05
N THR A 19 5.69 -15.56 -15.40
CA THR A 19 5.70 -16.32 -16.66
C THR A 19 5.70 -15.40 -17.87
N LEU A 20 4.91 -14.32 -17.88
CA LEU A 20 4.94 -13.32 -18.94
C LEU A 20 6.29 -12.59 -19.04
N MET A 21 6.98 -12.35 -17.92
CA MET A 21 8.33 -11.76 -17.94
C MET A 21 9.36 -12.68 -18.59
N ILE A 22 9.20 -14.00 -18.47
CA ILE A 22 10.09 -15.00 -19.09
C ILE A 22 9.75 -15.15 -20.58
N LEU A 23 8.46 -15.23 -20.92
CA LEU A 23 8.01 -15.45 -22.31
C LEU A 23 8.12 -14.20 -23.19
N PHE A 24 7.82 -13.01 -22.63
CA PHE A 24 7.73 -11.76 -23.36
C PHE A 24 8.46 -10.61 -22.63
N PRO A 25 9.78 -10.72 -22.38
CA PRO A 25 10.52 -9.77 -21.55
C PRO A 25 10.44 -8.32 -22.06
N ASN A 26 10.52 -8.10 -23.38
CA ASN A 26 10.44 -6.77 -23.99
C ASN A 26 9.04 -6.15 -23.89
N ALA A 27 7.99 -6.96 -23.97
CA ALA A 27 6.61 -6.47 -23.81
C ALA A 27 6.36 -6.09 -22.34
N MET A 28 6.80 -6.95 -21.41
CA MET A 28 6.66 -6.70 -19.97
C MET A 28 7.48 -5.51 -19.49
N LYS A 29 8.71 -5.33 -19.97
CA LYS A 29 9.53 -4.15 -19.68
C LYS A 29 8.81 -2.85 -20.07
N ARG A 30 8.26 -2.80 -21.29
CA ARG A 30 7.46 -1.64 -21.76
C ARG A 30 6.21 -1.42 -20.90
N TYR A 31 5.51 -2.49 -20.54
CA TYR A 31 4.32 -2.40 -19.69
C TYR A 31 4.65 -1.85 -18.28
N ILE A 32 5.70 -2.37 -17.64
CA ILE A 32 6.14 -1.93 -16.30
C ILE A 32 6.63 -0.48 -16.34
N LEU A 33 7.39 -0.10 -17.37
CA LEU A 33 7.82 1.29 -17.56
C LEU A 33 6.61 2.22 -17.69
N LYS A 34 5.62 1.89 -18.51
CA LYS A 34 4.40 2.70 -18.64
C LYS A 34 3.62 2.84 -17.33
N GLN A 35 3.62 1.82 -16.48
CA GLN A 35 3.06 1.92 -15.12
C GLN A 35 3.91 2.84 -14.21
N GLY A 36 5.25 2.77 -14.32
CA GLY A 36 6.19 3.59 -13.56
C GLY A 36 6.13 5.09 -13.89
N GLU A 37 5.62 5.47 -15.06
CA GLU A 37 5.37 6.87 -15.41
C GLU A 37 4.32 7.50 -14.47
N LYS A 38 3.29 6.75 -14.08
CA LYS A 38 2.26 7.22 -13.14
C LYS A 38 2.80 7.50 -11.74
N SER A 39 3.85 6.80 -11.34
CA SER A 39 4.48 6.95 -10.01
C SER A 39 5.72 7.84 -10.05
N ARG A 40 6.04 8.47 -11.19
CA ARG A 40 7.26 9.27 -11.43
C ARG A 40 8.57 8.51 -11.17
N MET A 41 8.48 7.19 -11.06
CA MET A 41 9.61 6.32 -10.71
C MET A 41 10.66 6.29 -11.84
N ASN A 42 10.22 6.53 -13.07
CA ASN A 42 11.06 6.60 -14.26
C ASN A 42 11.82 7.93 -14.41
N GLU A 43 11.42 8.99 -13.69
CA GLU A 43 12.04 10.33 -13.80
C GLU A 43 13.35 10.43 -13.03
N ASN A 44 13.64 9.49 -12.13
CA ASN A 44 14.82 9.56 -11.27
C ASN A 44 16.05 8.97 -12.00
N PRO A 45 17.07 9.78 -12.34
CA PRO A 45 18.25 9.32 -13.07
C PRO A 45 19.12 8.35 -12.26
N LYS A 46 18.99 8.34 -10.93
CA LYS A 46 19.68 7.38 -10.04
C LYS A 46 18.98 6.01 -9.98
N PHE A 47 17.83 5.88 -10.63
CA PHE A 47 16.93 4.75 -10.45
C PHE A 47 16.55 4.11 -11.78
N SER A 48 17.53 3.43 -12.39
CA SER A 48 17.35 2.73 -13.66
C SER A 48 16.42 1.51 -13.53
N TYR A 49 15.71 1.19 -14.60
CA TYR A 49 14.78 0.04 -14.66
C TYR A 49 15.41 -1.26 -14.16
N GLU A 50 16.68 -1.54 -14.48
CA GLU A 50 17.33 -2.80 -14.10
C GLU A 50 17.48 -2.95 -12.58
N ASN A 51 17.47 -1.84 -11.83
CA ASN A 51 17.57 -1.87 -10.37
C ASN A 51 16.24 -2.24 -9.69
N TRP A 52 15.10 -2.00 -10.35
CA TRP A 52 13.78 -2.09 -9.70
C TRP A 52 12.73 -2.85 -10.48
N GLY A 53 12.78 -2.84 -11.82
CA GLY A 53 11.88 -3.59 -12.70
C GLY A 53 11.83 -5.08 -12.36
N PRO A 54 12.99 -5.76 -12.18
CA PRO A 54 13.03 -7.17 -11.77
C PRO A 54 12.43 -7.46 -10.37
N THR A 55 12.18 -6.42 -9.56
CA THR A 55 11.51 -6.63 -8.26
C THR A 55 10.02 -6.93 -8.43
N PHE A 56 9.38 -6.51 -9.54
CA PHE A 56 7.99 -6.85 -9.85
C PHE A 56 7.84 -8.37 -10.00
N PHE A 57 6.75 -8.90 -9.42
CA PHE A 57 6.46 -10.34 -9.41
C PHE A 57 7.57 -11.22 -8.78
N SER A 58 8.50 -10.63 -8.03
CA SER A 58 9.41 -11.37 -7.15
C SER A 58 8.69 -11.86 -5.90
N PHE A 59 9.34 -12.75 -5.15
CA PHE A 59 8.82 -13.17 -3.84
C PHE A 59 8.71 -11.99 -2.85
N LYS A 60 9.66 -11.05 -2.90
CA LYS A 60 9.60 -9.82 -2.09
C LYS A 60 8.37 -8.97 -2.45
N TYR A 61 8.05 -8.86 -3.74
CA TYR A 61 6.84 -8.18 -4.21
C TYR A 61 5.57 -8.86 -3.73
N LEU A 62 5.50 -10.20 -3.81
CA LEU A 62 4.38 -10.97 -3.27
C LEU A 62 4.14 -10.63 -1.79
N LEU A 63 5.16 -10.76 -0.95
CA LEU A 63 5.07 -10.46 0.48
C LEU A 63 4.66 -9.01 0.75
N PHE A 64 5.20 -8.06 -0.02
CA PHE A 64 4.88 -6.64 0.13
C PHE A 64 3.41 -6.35 -0.22
N VAL A 65 2.95 -6.79 -1.39
CA VAL A 65 1.56 -6.56 -1.83
C VAL A 65 0.57 -7.20 -0.87
N LEU A 66 0.87 -8.42 -0.44
CA LEU A 66 0.10 -9.14 0.56
C LEU A 66 0.02 -8.37 1.88
N LYS A 67 1.16 -7.94 2.44
CA LYS A 67 1.20 -7.12 3.66
C LYS A 67 0.33 -5.88 3.55
N VAL A 68 0.44 -5.14 2.44
CA VAL A 68 -0.35 -3.91 2.21
C VAL A 68 -1.84 -4.23 2.08
N LYS A 69 -2.22 -5.25 1.30
CA LYS A 69 -3.63 -5.64 1.11
C LYS A 69 -4.27 -6.15 2.40
N TRP A 70 -3.53 -6.90 3.21
CA TRP A 70 -4.01 -7.34 4.51
C TRP A 70 -4.17 -6.22 5.51
N LYS A 71 -3.20 -5.30 5.58
CA LYS A 71 -3.32 -4.12 6.44
C LYS A 71 -4.53 -3.28 6.05
N ARG A 72 -4.75 -3.07 4.75
CA ARG A 72 -5.92 -2.33 4.25
C ARG A 72 -7.28 -2.95 4.61
N LEU A 73 -7.35 -4.28 4.74
CA LEU A 73 -8.57 -4.93 5.24
C LEU A 73 -8.85 -4.61 6.71
N GLU A 74 -7.81 -4.28 7.48
CA GLU A 74 -7.89 -3.96 8.91
C GLU A 74 -8.01 -2.44 9.15
N ASP A 75 -7.71 -1.62 8.13
CA ASP A 75 -7.76 -0.15 8.20
C ASP A 75 -9.21 0.40 8.09
N GLU A 76 -10.21 -0.44 7.82
CA GLU A 76 -11.62 -0.01 7.73
C GLU A 76 -12.27 0.10 9.12
N ALA A 77 -12.74 1.30 9.47
CA ALA A 77 -13.54 1.55 10.66
C ALA A 77 -15.05 1.57 10.31
N TYR A 78 -15.88 0.97 11.15
CA TYR A 78 -17.33 0.87 10.95
C TYR A 78 -18.08 1.47 12.14
N GLU A 79 -19.24 2.07 11.89
CA GLU A 79 -20.11 2.61 12.95
C GLU A 79 -20.53 1.52 13.95
N GLY A 80 -20.59 1.87 15.23
CA GLY A 80 -20.92 0.93 16.31
C GLY A 80 -19.79 -0.03 16.71
N ARG A 81 -18.66 -0.05 16.01
CA ARG A 81 -17.42 -0.72 16.45
C ARG A 81 -16.54 0.26 17.23
N SER A 82 -15.56 -0.28 17.96
CA SER A 82 -14.55 0.55 18.63
C SER A 82 -13.78 1.38 17.61
N ALA A 83 -13.71 2.70 17.83
CA ALA A 83 -12.90 3.58 17.01
C ALA A 83 -11.41 3.19 17.09
N PRO A 84 -10.64 3.31 16.01
CA PRO A 84 -9.22 2.94 16.03
C PRO A 84 -8.42 4.01 16.77
N ASN A 85 -7.54 3.60 17.69
CA ASN A 85 -6.67 4.51 18.43
C ASN A 85 -5.35 4.81 17.68
N THR A 86 -5.46 5.35 16.46
CA THR A 86 -4.30 5.56 15.58
C THR A 86 -3.38 6.67 16.08
N PRO A 87 -2.06 6.56 15.85
CA PRO A 87 -1.13 7.64 16.16
C PRO A 87 -1.33 8.82 15.20
N VAL A 88 -1.19 10.03 15.75
CA VAL A 88 -1.20 11.32 15.06
C VAL A 88 0.00 12.14 15.51
N VAL A 89 0.44 13.09 14.68
CA VAL A 89 1.55 13.99 14.99
C VAL A 89 0.97 15.39 15.23
N THR A 90 1.27 15.97 16.39
CA THR A 90 0.85 17.33 16.72
C THR A 90 1.67 18.37 15.94
N PHE A 91 1.21 19.63 15.93
CA PHE A 91 1.98 20.73 15.32
C PHE A 91 3.37 20.92 15.94
N ASN A 92 3.56 20.50 17.19
CA ASN A 92 4.85 20.55 17.87
C ASN A 92 5.76 19.37 17.53
N GLY A 93 5.32 18.46 16.65
CA GLY A 93 6.07 17.26 16.25
C GLY A 93 5.97 16.08 17.21
N GLU A 94 5.16 16.18 18.27
CA GLU A 94 4.96 15.08 19.21
C GLU A 94 4.00 14.03 18.64
N VAL A 95 4.34 12.75 18.81
CA VAL A 95 3.44 11.63 18.51
C VAL A 95 2.46 11.46 19.67
N ARG A 96 1.16 11.54 19.35
CA ARG A 96 0.03 11.30 20.26
C ARG A 96 -0.90 10.27 19.64
N HIS A 97 -1.86 9.76 20.40
CA HIS A 97 -2.91 8.88 19.91
C HIS A 97 -4.27 9.60 19.86
N LEU A 98 -5.18 9.19 18.98
CA LEU A 98 -6.50 9.83 18.86
C LEU A 98 -7.26 9.89 20.19
N PHE A 99 -7.15 8.86 21.02
CA PHE A 99 -7.84 8.80 22.30
C PHE A 99 -7.26 9.76 23.35
N ASP A 100 -6.03 10.25 23.16
CA ASP A 100 -5.44 11.26 24.05
C ASP A 100 -6.20 12.61 23.97
N PHE A 101 -6.99 12.82 22.92
CA PHE A 101 -7.82 14.02 22.73
C PHE A 101 -9.27 13.84 23.22
N MET A 102 -9.64 12.65 23.71
CA MET A 102 -10.96 12.42 24.29
C MET A 102 -11.06 13.04 25.68
N GLN A 103 -12.23 13.59 26.01
CA GLN A 103 -12.53 14.16 27.33
C GLN A 103 -13.71 13.42 27.95
N ASP A 104 -13.42 12.46 28.82
CA ASP A 104 -14.41 11.60 29.47
C ASP A 104 -15.41 11.01 28.45
N ASN A 105 -16.71 11.28 28.63
CA ASN A 105 -17.79 10.82 27.76
C ASN A 105 -18.22 11.85 26.70
N ARG A 106 -17.43 12.91 26.46
CA ARG A 106 -17.77 13.89 25.42
C ARG A 106 -17.44 13.33 24.03
N PRO A 107 -18.35 13.47 23.05
CA PRO A 107 -18.06 13.07 21.68
C PRO A 107 -16.87 13.85 21.11
N LEU A 108 -15.92 13.13 20.52
CA LEU A 108 -14.81 13.70 19.76
C LEU A 108 -15.16 13.67 18.27
N ILE A 109 -15.24 14.84 17.64
CA ILE A 109 -15.51 14.98 16.20
C ILE A 109 -14.17 15.13 15.47
N LEU A 110 -13.92 14.27 14.48
CA LEU A 110 -12.70 14.30 13.68
C LEU A 110 -13.02 14.84 12.28
N ASN A 111 -12.20 15.80 11.82
CA ASN A 111 -12.24 16.30 10.45
C ASN A 111 -10.84 16.18 9.83
N PHE A 112 -10.72 15.35 8.81
CA PHE A 112 -9.47 15.11 8.10
C PHE A 112 -9.51 15.83 6.75
N GLY A 113 -8.45 16.58 6.45
CA GLY A 113 -8.33 17.31 5.19
C GLY A 113 -6.91 17.75 4.89
N SER A 114 -6.69 18.26 3.69
CA SER A 114 -5.42 18.81 3.21
C SER A 114 -5.68 20.08 2.40
N CYS A 115 -4.71 21.00 2.39
CA CYS A 115 -4.79 22.23 1.58
C CYS A 115 -4.43 22.03 0.09
N THR A 116 -4.04 20.81 -0.30
CA THR A 116 -3.72 20.42 -1.67
C THR A 116 -4.97 20.07 -2.48
#